data_AF-A0A7W2A085-F1
#
_entry.id   AF-A0A7W2A085-F1
#
_cell.length_a   1.000
_cell.length_b   1.000
_cell.length_c   1.000
_cell.angle_alpha   90.00
_cell.angle_beta   90.00
_cell.angle_gamma   90.00
#
_symmetry.space_group_name_H-M   'P 1'
#
loop_
_entity.id
_entity.type
_entity.pdbx_description
1 polymer ?
#
loop_
_entity_poly.entity_id
_entity_poly.type
_entity_poly.pdbx_seq_one_letter_code
_entity_poly.pdbx_strand_id
1 'polypeptide(L)'
;VQLEQALTDNLSFTVGYIHSGGRHIPVYRNINRINPTATLADGRPIFSNTINATTRLDPRFNNILSVESVGTSKYDAATFQLSKRFSQGYQFSVNYTLSKATDDAPEQNLVATQVGNSVISDPTNRALDRGPSLADQRHTFVMSFVGRPQFNFESKALRYIFNNNQFGIIATANSGERFNIVSTADLNFDGVSGSDRPVGITRNSGKTPKQFNVDLRYSRFVNFNERFKLEVFGEFVNLFNINSIFQFNNLAVPTDAAGNLIGTLPDFRTRSIPTSLDSRQFQLGFKFIF
;
A
#
# COMPACT_ATOMS: atom_id res chain seq x y z
N VAL A 1 -18.79 -11.53 -4.02
CA VAL A 1 -20.09 -11.41 -4.72
C VAL A 1 -20.10 -10.08 -5.47
N GLN A 2 -20.70 -10.02 -6.65
CA GLN A 2 -20.75 -8.81 -7.47
C GLN A 2 -22.11 -8.72 -8.17
N LEU A 3 -22.65 -7.50 -8.25
CA LEU A 3 -23.87 -7.16 -8.96
C LEU A 3 -23.59 -6.02 -9.92
N GLU A 4 -23.93 -6.18 -11.19
CA GLU A 4 -23.81 -5.17 -12.23
C GLU A 4 -25.19 -4.81 -12.77
N GLN A 5 -25.42 -3.51 -12.97
CA GLN A 5 -26.64 -2.97 -13.53
C GLN A 5 -26.28 -1.99 -14.66
N ALA A 6 -26.86 -2.19 -15.84
CA ALA A 6 -26.82 -1.19 -16.90
C ALA A 6 -27.69 0.02 -16.49
N LEU A 7 -27.09 1.21 -16.54
CA LEU A 7 -27.77 2.50 -16.33
C LEU A 7 -28.26 3.09 -17.66
N THR A 8 -27.52 2.83 -18.74
CA THR A 8 -27.87 3.12 -20.14
C THR A 8 -27.29 2.02 -21.03
N ASP A 9 -27.51 2.07 -22.34
CA ASP A 9 -26.94 1.13 -23.31
C ASP A 9 -25.40 1.09 -23.32
N ASN A 10 -24.75 2.12 -22.78
CA ASN A 10 -23.30 2.26 -22.80
C ASN A 10 -22.68 2.59 -21.43
N LEU A 11 -23.46 2.61 -20.36
CA LEU A 11 -23.02 2.90 -18.99
C LEU A 11 -23.51 1.80 -18.06
N SER A 12 -22.60 1.17 -17.33
CA SER A 12 -22.94 0.22 -16.27
C SER A 12 -22.32 0.64 -14.93
N PHE A 13 -23.01 0.26 -13.86
CA PHE A 13 -22.54 0.42 -12.50
C PHE A 13 -22.51 -0.94 -11.82
N THR A 14 -21.41 -1.20 -11.13
CA THR A 14 -21.13 -2.48 -10.51
C THR A 14 -20.75 -2.28 -9.06
N VAL A 15 -21.40 -3.04 -8.18
CA VAL A 15 -21.08 -3.09 -6.76
C VAL A 15 -20.62 -4.50 -6.42
N GLY A 16 -19.53 -4.61 -5.68
CA GLY A 16 -18.97 -5.88 -5.26
C GLY A 16 -18.61 -5.87 -3.79
N TYR A 17 -18.61 -7.05 -3.21
CA TYR A 17 -18.05 -7.33 -1.90
C TYR A 17 -17.07 -8.49 -2.01
N ILE A 18 -15.88 -8.26 -1.46
CA ILE A 18 -14.77 -9.20 -1.41
C ILE A 18 -14.51 -9.52 0.05
N HIS A 19 -14.47 -10.80 0.37
CA HIS A 19 -13.98 -11.31 1.65
C HIS A 19 -12.83 -12.26 1.36
N SER A 20 -11.70 -12.06 2.03
CA SER A 20 -10.56 -12.98 2.01
C SER A 20 -10.11 -13.22 3.44
N GLY A 21 -10.04 -14.49 3.83
CA GLY A 21 -9.61 -14.92 5.16
C GLY A 21 -8.39 -15.83 5.04
N GLY A 22 -7.26 -15.39 5.57
CA GLY A 22 -6.06 -16.22 5.72
C GLY A 22 -6.09 -16.98 7.03
N ARG A 23 -5.71 -18.26 6.99
CA ARG A 23 -5.53 -19.13 8.16
C ARG A 23 -4.23 -19.89 8.01
N HIS A 24 -3.65 -20.31 9.14
CA HIS A 24 -2.40 -21.05 9.17
C HIS A 24 -1.24 -20.30 8.49
N ILE A 25 -1.25 -18.97 8.59
CA ILE A 25 -0.17 -18.11 8.08
C ILE A 25 1.09 -18.40 8.92
N PRO A 26 2.25 -18.63 8.29
CA PRO A 26 3.50 -18.83 9.02
C PRO A 26 3.85 -17.62 9.88
N VAL A 27 4.16 -17.87 11.15
CA VAL A 27 4.60 -16.86 12.11
C VAL A 27 5.88 -17.36 12.77
N TYR A 28 6.86 -16.49 12.93
CA TYR A 28 8.07 -16.81 13.69
C TYR A 28 7.83 -16.54 15.17
N ARG A 29 8.11 -17.54 16.00
CA ARG A 29 8.02 -17.45 17.45
C ARG A 29 9.29 -17.97 18.08
N ASN A 30 9.81 -17.21 19.03
CA ASN A 30 11.01 -17.59 19.75
C ASN A 30 10.64 -18.55 20.90
N ILE A 31 10.95 -19.84 20.74
CA ILE A 31 10.54 -20.89 21.69
C ILE A 31 11.56 -21.15 22.81
N ASN A 32 12.73 -20.54 22.74
CA ASN A 32 13.82 -20.76 23.69
C ASN A 32 13.99 -19.60 24.68
N ARG A 33 12.88 -18.99 25.11
CA ARG A 33 12.89 -17.89 26.10
C ARG A 33 13.02 -18.41 27.52
N ILE A 34 13.62 -17.58 28.37
CA ILE A 34 13.68 -17.79 29.82
C ILE A 34 12.36 -17.36 30.47
N ASN A 35 12.03 -17.89 31.65
CA ASN A 35 10.87 -17.42 32.42
C ASN A 35 10.82 -15.88 32.54
N PRO A 36 9.65 -15.26 32.35
CA PRO A 36 9.47 -13.83 32.57
C PRO A 36 9.83 -13.42 34.00
N THR A 37 10.51 -12.29 34.16
CA THR A 37 10.85 -11.70 35.46
C THR A 37 9.97 -10.50 35.82
N ALA A 38 9.36 -9.88 34.81
CA ALA A 38 8.44 -8.76 34.97
C ALA A 38 7.49 -8.69 33.76
N THR A 39 6.63 -7.68 33.72
CA THR A 39 5.75 -7.38 32.58
C THR A 39 5.78 -5.88 32.28
N LEU A 40 5.73 -5.52 31.01
CA LEU A 40 5.45 -4.16 30.56
C LEU A 40 4.00 -3.78 30.90
N ALA A 41 3.67 -2.49 30.86
CA ALA A 41 2.34 -2.01 31.21
C ALA A 41 1.22 -2.49 30.25
N ASP A 42 1.57 -2.94 29.04
CA ASP A 42 0.65 -3.58 28.08
C ASP A 42 0.54 -5.11 28.27
N GLY A 43 1.18 -5.66 29.30
CA GLY A 43 1.12 -7.07 29.67
C GLY A 43 2.14 -7.96 28.99
N ARG A 44 2.97 -7.43 28.07
CA ARG A 44 4.08 -8.20 27.48
C ARG A 44 5.08 -8.63 28.56
N PRO A 45 5.52 -9.90 28.59
CA PRO A 45 6.51 -10.36 29.54
C PRO A 45 7.86 -9.71 29.27
N ILE A 46 8.62 -9.41 30.32
CA ILE A 46 10.04 -9.07 30.24
C ILE A 46 10.81 -10.32 30.66
N PHE A 47 11.55 -10.91 29.72
CA PHE A 47 12.32 -12.13 29.92
C PHE A 47 13.64 -11.85 30.63
N SER A 48 14.12 -12.81 31.42
CA SER A 48 15.46 -12.71 31.99
C SER A 48 16.52 -12.83 30.89
N ASN A 49 17.55 -11.98 30.96
CA ASN A 49 18.76 -12.11 30.15
C ASN A 49 19.80 -13.07 30.76
N THR A 50 19.57 -13.57 31.98
CA THR A 50 20.52 -14.42 32.69
C THR A 50 20.40 -15.87 32.21
N ILE A 51 21.34 -16.29 31.37
CA ILE A 51 21.37 -17.64 30.80
C ILE A 51 21.94 -18.62 31.82
N ASN A 52 21.15 -19.61 32.24
CA ASN A 52 21.66 -20.78 32.94
C ASN A 52 20.89 -22.04 32.51
N ALA A 53 21.42 -23.22 32.88
CA ALA A 53 20.85 -24.51 32.49
C ALA A 53 19.47 -24.81 33.10
N THR A 54 19.02 -24.05 34.10
CA THR A 54 17.71 -24.21 34.74
C THR A 54 16.66 -23.21 34.25
N THR A 55 17.06 -22.17 33.52
CA THR A 55 16.17 -21.07 33.10
C THR A 55 15.84 -21.07 31.61
N ARG A 56 16.64 -21.72 30.76
CA ARG A 56 16.48 -21.76 29.30
C ARG A 56 16.29 -23.19 28.80
N LEU A 57 15.34 -23.41 27.87
CA LEU A 57 14.97 -24.74 27.36
C LEU A 57 16.16 -25.49 26.72
N ASP A 58 16.94 -24.82 25.88
CA ASP A 58 18.19 -25.32 25.34
C ASP A 58 19.30 -24.26 25.53
N PRO A 59 20.22 -24.45 26.50
CA PRO A 59 21.27 -23.47 26.80
C PRO A 59 22.33 -23.35 25.71
N ARG A 60 22.35 -24.22 24.69
CA ARG A 60 23.30 -24.16 23.57
C ARG A 60 22.98 -23.04 22.58
N PHE A 61 21.74 -22.56 22.55
CA PHE A 61 21.26 -21.55 21.61
C PHE A 61 20.71 -20.34 22.35
N ASN A 62 20.99 -19.13 21.87
CA ASN A 62 20.36 -17.92 22.44
C ASN A 62 18.91 -17.74 21.95
N ASN A 63 18.64 -17.96 20.66
CA ASN A 63 17.29 -17.90 20.08
C ASN A 63 17.02 -19.20 19.32
N ILE A 64 15.82 -19.78 19.50
CA ILE A 64 15.30 -20.82 18.61
C ILE A 64 14.00 -20.26 18.04
N LEU A 65 14.03 -19.85 16.78
CA LEU A 65 12.85 -19.37 16.07
C LEU A 65 12.14 -20.58 15.45
N SER A 66 10.97 -20.90 15.99
CA SER A 66 10.05 -21.87 15.42
C SER A 66 9.13 -21.16 14.43
N VAL A 67 8.91 -21.78 13.28
CA VAL A 67 7.90 -21.34 12.31
C VAL A 67 6.62 -22.10 12.59
N GLU A 68 5.57 -21.37 12.96
CA GLU A 68 4.28 -21.95 13.35
C GLU A 68 3.19 -21.49 12.40
N SER A 69 2.39 -22.42 11.89
CA SER A 69 1.26 -22.12 11.00
C SER A 69 0.02 -21.76 11.82
N VAL A 70 0.09 -20.65 12.57
CA VAL A 70 -0.95 -20.23 13.54
C VAL A 70 -1.53 -18.84 13.27
N GLY A 71 -0.97 -18.11 12.30
CA GLY A 71 -1.39 -16.77 11.94
C GLY A 71 -2.73 -16.73 11.20
N THR A 72 -3.43 -15.61 11.34
CA THR A 72 -4.74 -15.36 10.71
C THR A 72 -4.82 -13.95 10.15
N SER A 73 -5.43 -13.82 8.97
CA SER A 73 -5.71 -12.53 8.33
C SER A 73 -7.16 -12.44 7.89
N LYS A 74 -7.66 -11.21 7.80
CA LYS A 74 -9.00 -10.87 7.34
C LYS A 74 -8.93 -9.63 6.47
N TYR A 75 -9.46 -9.75 5.27
CA TYR A 75 -9.63 -8.67 4.32
C TYR A 75 -11.11 -8.60 3.90
N ASP A 76 -11.73 -7.45 4.11
CA ASP A 76 -13.08 -7.16 3.67
C ASP A 76 -13.04 -5.91 2.79
N ALA A 77 -13.63 -5.95 1.59
CA ALA A 77 -13.69 -4.79 0.72
C ALA A 77 -15.03 -4.65 0.01
N ALA A 78 -15.51 -3.41 -0.08
CA ALA A 78 -16.58 -3.01 -0.97
C ALA A 78 -15.98 -2.33 -2.20
N THR A 79 -16.29 -2.82 -3.39
CA THR A 79 -15.82 -2.30 -4.67
C THR A 79 -16.97 -1.64 -5.42
N PHE A 80 -16.72 -0.48 -5.98
CA PHE A 80 -17.67 0.27 -6.80
C PHE A 80 -17.00 0.56 -8.12
N GLN A 81 -17.66 0.22 -9.21
CA GLN A 81 -17.15 0.46 -10.55
C GLN A 81 -18.22 1.13 -11.40
N LEU A 82 -17.84 2.23 -12.05
CA LEU A 82 -18.65 2.89 -13.07
C LEU A 82 -17.91 2.76 -14.39
N SER A 83 -18.51 2.06 -15.35
CA SER A 83 -17.89 1.77 -16.64
C SER A 83 -18.73 2.33 -17.77
N LYS A 84 -18.10 3.15 -18.61
CA LYS A 84 -18.71 3.66 -19.83
C LYS A 84 -17.97 3.12 -21.04
N ARG A 85 -18.69 2.38 -21.89
CA ARG A 85 -18.20 1.97 -23.21
C ARG A 85 -18.06 3.15 -24.15
N PHE A 86 -17.17 3.03 -25.13
CA PHE A 86 -16.92 4.10 -26.09
C PHE A 86 -18.18 4.44 -26.88
N SER A 87 -18.71 5.64 -26.66
CA SER A 87 -19.76 6.22 -27.47
C SER A 87 -19.67 7.74 -27.40
N GLN A 88 -20.20 8.44 -28.41
CA GLN A 88 -20.18 9.90 -28.46
C GLN A 88 -18.76 10.51 -28.28
N GLY A 89 -17.73 9.78 -28.72
CA GLY A 89 -16.35 10.24 -28.67
C GLY A 89 -15.60 10.00 -27.36
N TYR A 90 -16.13 9.25 -26.38
CA TYR A 90 -15.36 8.97 -25.16
C TYR A 90 -15.75 7.65 -24.48
N GLN A 91 -14.81 7.13 -23.69
CA GLN A 91 -15.00 6.02 -22.75
C GLN A 91 -14.30 6.31 -21.44
N PHE A 92 -14.77 5.71 -20.35
CA PHE A 92 -14.07 5.76 -19.08
C PHE A 92 -14.37 4.55 -18.21
N SER A 93 -13.51 4.31 -17.23
CA SER A 93 -13.74 3.39 -16.12
C SER A 93 -13.30 4.10 -14.85
N VAL A 94 -14.16 4.10 -13.84
CA VAL A 94 -13.89 4.61 -12.50
C VAL A 94 -14.05 3.44 -11.54
N ASN A 95 -13.04 3.18 -10.74
CA ASN A 95 -13.02 2.10 -9.75
C ASN A 95 -12.68 2.71 -8.39
N TYR A 96 -13.48 2.36 -7.39
CA TYR A 96 -13.26 2.77 -6.01
C TYR A 96 -13.42 1.57 -5.09
N THR A 97 -12.41 1.34 -4.25
CA THR A 97 -12.45 0.26 -3.26
C THR A 97 -12.33 0.85 -1.87
N LEU A 98 -13.29 0.49 -1.01
CA LEU A 98 -13.24 0.72 0.42
C LEU A 98 -12.88 -0.61 1.09
N SER A 99 -11.69 -0.71 1.69
CA SER A 99 -11.19 -1.97 2.24
C SER A 99 -10.82 -1.88 3.73
N LYS A 100 -10.84 -3.03 4.41
CA LYS A 100 -10.28 -3.23 5.75
C LYS A 100 -9.44 -4.49 5.73
N ALA A 101 -8.16 -4.38 6.05
CA ALA A 101 -7.27 -5.51 6.21
C ALA A 101 -6.72 -5.56 7.66
N THR A 102 -6.84 -6.70 8.31
CA THR A 102 -6.29 -6.94 9.64
C THR A 102 -5.68 -8.32 9.71
N ASP A 103 -4.55 -8.48 10.37
CA ASP A 103 -3.93 -9.78 10.61
C ASP A 103 -3.24 -9.78 11.99
N ASP A 104 -2.77 -10.94 12.42
CA ASP A 104 -1.93 -11.12 13.61
C ASP A 104 -0.60 -11.84 13.29
N ALA A 105 -0.27 -11.89 12.00
CA ALA A 105 0.88 -12.57 11.46
C ALA A 105 1.75 -11.53 10.76
N PRO A 106 2.85 -11.08 11.39
CA PRO A 106 3.77 -10.13 10.76
C PRO A 106 4.11 -10.59 9.34
N GLU A 107 3.58 -9.89 8.33
CA GLU A 107 3.57 -10.38 6.96
C GLU A 107 5.00 -10.36 6.36
N GLN A 108 5.41 -11.49 5.79
CA GLN A 108 6.63 -11.61 4.97
C GLN A 108 6.23 -11.64 3.48
N ASN A 109 5.58 -10.59 2.93
CA ASN A 109 5.57 -10.40 1.47
C ASN A 109 5.01 -9.05 1.01
N LEU A 110 5.90 -8.20 0.47
CA LEU A 110 5.76 -7.43 -0.78
C LEU A 110 6.95 -6.42 -0.85
N VAL A 111 8.03 -6.82 -1.53
CA VAL A 111 9.04 -5.93 -2.17
C VAL A 111 9.83 -4.94 -1.27
N ALA A 112 9.97 -5.17 0.05
CA ALA A 112 10.94 -4.42 0.86
C ALA A 112 11.70 -5.33 1.85
N THR A 113 13.02 -5.31 1.70
CA THR A 113 14.07 -6.08 2.38
C THR A 113 14.20 -5.82 3.87
N GLN A 114 13.36 -6.40 4.74
CA GLN A 114 13.71 -6.58 6.16
C GLN A 114 13.20 -7.91 6.74
N VAL A 115 14.10 -8.90 6.80
CA VAL A 115 13.89 -10.22 7.44
C VAL A 115 13.87 -10.12 8.98
N GLY A 116 14.06 -8.92 9.56
CA GLY A 116 14.08 -8.68 11.00
C GLY A 116 12.71 -8.43 11.66
N ASN A 117 11.65 -8.20 10.87
CA ASN A 117 10.34 -7.76 11.39
C ASN A 117 9.27 -8.87 11.41
N SER A 118 9.67 -10.13 11.23
CA SER A 118 8.75 -11.27 11.05
C SER A 118 8.43 -12.04 12.33
N VAL A 119 8.98 -11.63 13.47
CA VAL A 119 8.70 -12.22 14.78
C VAL A 119 7.62 -11.40 15.48
N ILE A 120 6.71 -12.08 16.15
CA ILE A 120 5.72 -11.44 17.02
C ILE A 120 6.41 -10.70 18.16
N SER A 121 5.85 -9.55 18.54
CA SER A 121 6.36 -8.70 19.62
C SER A 121 6.24 -9.33 21.01
N ASP A 122 5.39 -10.35 21.15
CA ASP A 122 5.27 -11.15 22.36
C ASP A 122 5.20 -12.63 21.98
N PRO A 123 6.26 -13.42 22.26
CA PRO A 123 6.29 -14.85 21.93
C PRO A 123 5.34 -15.69 22.80
N THR A 124 4.67 -15.12 23.80
CA THR A 124 3.67 -15.78 24.64
C THR A 124 2.23 -15.41 24.28
N ASN A 125 2.02 -14.27 23.62
CA ASN A 125 0.69 -13.77 23.27
C ASN A 125 0.64 -13.07 21.90
N ARG A 126 0.33 -13.86 20.86
CA ARG A 126 0.16 -13.36 19.49
C ARG A 126 -1.00 -12.36 19.34
N ALA A 127 -1.97 -12.32 20.26
CA ALA A 127 -3.11 -11.41 20.13
C ALA A 127 -2.69 -9.92 20.18
N LEU A 128 -1.54 -9.61 20.81
CA LEU A 128 -0.98 -8.26 20.88
C LEU A 128 -0.43 -7.75 19.54
N ASP A 129 -0.19 -8.66 18.60
CA ASP A 129 0.20 -8.33 17.23
C ASP A 129 -1.00 -8.20 16.30
N ARG A 130 -2.24 -8.44 16.76
CA ARG A 130 -3.43 -8.18 15.95
C ARG A 130 -3.54 -6.69 15.63
N GLY A 131 -3.48 -6.34 14.36
CA GLY A 131 -3.60 -4.95 13.92
C GLY A 131 -3.95 -4.82 12.44
N PRO A 132 -3.96 -3.60 11.89
CA PRO A 132 -3.97 -3.39 10.45
C PRO A 132 -2.89 -4.22 9.75
N SER A 133 -3.22 -4.80 8.59
CA SER A 133 -2.22 -5.39 7.69
C SER A 133 -1.45 -4.28 6.96
N LEU A 134 -0.29 -4.60 6.39
CA LEU A 134 0.40 -3.70 5.47
C LEU A 134 -0.45 -3.40 4.22
N ALA A 135 -1.30 -4.35 3.82
CA ALA A 135 -2.27 -4.18 2.74
C ALA A 135 -3.53 -3.38 3.14
N ASP A 136 -3.62 -2.80 4.35
CA ASP A 136 -4.77 -1.98 4.80
C ASP A 136 -4.79 -0.58 4.18
N GLN A 137 -4.92 -0.52 2.86
CA GLN A 137 -5.18 0.72 2.14
C GLN A 137 -6.68 0.99 2.08
N ARG A 138 -7.16 1.76 3.07
CA ARG A 138 -8.59 1.99 3.35
C ARG A 138 -9.39 2.39 2.12
N HIS A 139 -8.87 3.33 1.34
CA HIS A 139 -9.48 3.87 0.14
C HIS A 139 -8.49 3.76 -1.01
N THR A 140 -8.91 3.14 -2.10
CA THR A 140 -8.19 3.18 -3.38
C THR A 140 -9.12 3.63 -4.48
N PHE A 141 -8.64 4.53 -5.32
CA PHE A 141 -9.39 5.08 -6.45
C PHE A 141 -8.52 5.04 -7.69
N VAL A 142 -9.08 4.52 -8.77
CA VAL A 142 -8.44 4.48 -10.09
C VAL A 142 -9.45 4.88 -11.14
N MET A 143 -9.13 5.88 -11.94
CA MET A 143 -9.89 6.29 -13.11
C MET A 143 -9.02 6.17 -14.35
N SER A 144 -9.60 5.62 -15.42
CA SER A 144 -9.07 5.72 -16.78
C SER A 144 -10.10 6.39 -17.67
N PHE A 145 -9.68 7.35 -18.48
CA PHE A 145 -10.53 8.06 -19.42
C PHE A 145 -9.83 8.12 -20.79
N VAL A 146 -10.57 7.90 -21.87
CA VAL A 146 -10.10 8.16 -23.24
C VAL A 146 -11.16 8.94 -24.00
N GLY A 147 -10.76 10.06 -24.60
CA GLY A 147 -11.63 10.91 -25.41
C GLY A 147 -11.05 11.14 -26.80
N ARG A 148 -11.92 11.11 -27.80
CA ARG A 148 -11.69 11.49 -29.20
C ARG A 148 -12.82 12.44 -29.61
N PRO A 149 -12.61 13.75 -29.50
CA PRO A 149 -13.68 14.70 -29.74
C PRO A 149 -14.12 14.68 -31.21
N GLN A 150 -15.42 14.90 -31.42
CA GLN A 150 -16.03 15.01 -32.74
C GLN A 150 -16.92 16.26 -32.76
N PHE A 151 -16.40 17.32 -33.35
CA PHE A 151 -17.09 18.60 -33.50
C PHE A 151 -17.54 18.80 -34.95
N ASN A 152 -18.71 19.41 -35.14
CA ASN A 152 -19.24 19.74 -36.45
C ASN A 152 -19.09 21.23 -36.75
N PHE A 153 -17.86 21.68 -37.01
CA PHE A 153 -17.60 23.05 -37.44
C PHE A 153 -17.87 23.23 -38.94
N GLU A 154 -18.43 24.36 -39.35
CA GLU A 154 -18.62 24.71 -40.76
C GLU A 154 -17.27 24.76 -41.49
N SER A 155 -16.29 25.43 -40.89
CA SER A 155 -14.92 25.50 -41.40
C SER A 155 -14.26 24.12 -41.44
N LYS A 156 -13.83 23.70 -42.63
CA LYS A 156 -13.08 22.46 -42.85
C LYS A 156 -11.78 22.45 -42.05
N ALA A 157 -11.09 23.59 -41.95
CA ALA A 157 -9.84 23.72 -41.20
C ALA A 157 -10.05 23.51 -39.70
N LEU A 158 -11.06 24.15 -39.11
CA LEU A 158 -11.39 23.97 -37.69
C LEU A 158 -11.78 22.52 -37.39
N ARG A 159 -12.64 21.93 -38.23
CA ARG A 159 -13.03 20.53 -38.11
C ARG A 159 -11.83 19.58 -38.11
N TYR A 160 -10.86 19.81 -39.00
CA TYR A 160 -9.63 19.01 -39.05
C TYR A 160 -8.77 19.20 -37.79
N ILE A 161 -8.56 20.44 -37.35
CA ILE A 161 -7.72 20.75 -36.19
C ILE A 161 -8.28 20.10 -34.92
N PHE A 162 -9.60 20.12 -34.72
CA PHE A 162 -10.21 19.66 -33.48
C PHE A 162 -10.60 18.18 -33.47
N ASN A 163 -10.94 17.54 -34.60
CA ASN A 163 -11.43 16.15 -34.60
C ASN A 163 -10.33 15.08 -34.67
N ASN A 164 -9.09 15.46 -35.00
CA ASN A 164 -7.98 14.52 -35.13
C ASN A 164 -7.12 14.45 -33.86
N ASN A 165 -7.79 14.50 -32.71
CA ASN A 165 -7.15 14.48 -31.40
C ASN A 165 -7.65 13.30 -30.59
N GLN A 166 -6.80 12.80 -29.70
CA GLN A 166 -7.16 11.87 -28.66
C GLN A 166 -6.47 12.30 -27.37
N PHE A 167 -7.17 12.19 -26.26
CA PHE A 167 -6.63 12.40 -24.92
C PHE A 167 -6.91 11.18 -24.07
N GLY A 168 -5.94 10.77 -23.27
CA GLY A 168 -6.02 9.70 -22.30
C GLY A 168 -5.64 10.23 -20.93
N ILE A 169 -6.40 9.91 -19.90
CA ILE A 169 -6.11 10.30 -18.52
C ILE A 169 -6.15 9.05 -17.66
N ILE A 170 -5.15 8.90 -16.80
CA ILE A 170 -5.19 7.96 -15.68
C ILE A 170 -5.07 8.78 -14.41
N ALA A 171 -6.00 8.62 -13.47
CA ALA A 171 -5.94 9.26 -12.17
C ALA A 171 -5.99 8.20 -11.07
N THR A 172 -5.10 8.32 -10.09
CA THR A 172 -5.08 7.46 -8.91
C THR A 172 -5.11 8.30 -7.65
N ALA A 173 -5.84 7.84 -6.65
CA ALA A 173 -5.93 8.49 -5.34
C ALA A 173 -6.09 7.43 -4.25
N ASN A 174 -5.11 7.31 -3.39
CA ASN A 174 -5.07 6.23 -2.40
C ASN A 174 -4.80 6.76 -0.99
N SER A 175 -5.33 6.04 0.00
CA SER A 175 -4.91 6.24 1.39
C SER A 175 -3.42 5.95 1.55
N GLY A 176 -2.79 6.57 2.54
CA GLY A 176 -1.38 6.29 2.83
C GLY A 176 -1.14 4.83 3.23
N GLU A 177 0.06 4.36 2.96
CA GLU A 177 0.50 3.01 3.31
C GLU A 177 0.68 2.88 4.82
N ARG A 178 0.41 1.69 5.34
CA ARG A 178 0.63 1.38 6.75
C ARG A 178 2.10 1.04 7.00
N PHE A 179 2.59 1.42 8.17
CA PHE A 179 3.93 1.00 8.62
C PHE A 179 3.95 0.76 10.13
N ASN A 180 4.84 -0.13 10.56
CA ASN A 180 4.99 -0.46 11.97
C ASN A 180 5.93 0.53 12.66
N ILE A 181 5.50 1.15 13.75
CA ILE A 181 6.36 2.00 14.59
C ILE A 181 6.99 1.09 15.64
N VAL A 182 8.31 1.01 15.64
CA VAL A 182 9.07 0.06 16.46
C VAL A 182 9.92 0.79 17.49
N SER A 183 10.27 0.14 18.60
CA SER A 183 11.23 0.69 19.56
C SER A 183 12.66 0.55 19.02
N THR A 184 13.53 1.47 19.42
CA THR A 184 14.98 1.32 19.24
C THR A 184 15.60 0.29 20.20
N ALA A 185 14.87 -0.12 21.25
CA ALA A 185 15.29 -1.08 22.25
C ALA A 185 14.53 -2.41 22.09
N ASP A 186 15.17 -3.49 22.53
CA ASP A 186 14.52 -4.75 22.88
C ASP A 186 13.87 -4.55 24.26
N LEU A 187 12.54 -4.40 24.29
CA LEU A 187 11.76 -4.03 25.47
C LEU A 187 11.41 -5.23 26.33
N ASN A 188 11.26 -6.40 25.71
CA ASN A 188 10.87 -7.63 26.38
C ASN A 188 12.08 -8.55 26.66
N PHE A 189 13.29 -8.20 26.21
CA PHE A 189 14.51 -9.01 26.28
C PHE A 189 14.36 -10.40 25.64
N ASP A 190 13.56 -10.50 24.58
CA ASP A 190 13.42 -11.71 23.79
C ASP A 190 14.55 -11.90 22.76
N GLY A 191 15.53 -10.99 22.74
CA GLY A 191 16.68 -11.05 21.86
C GLY A 191 16.31 -10.82 20.39
N VAL A 192 15.15 -10.23 20.11
CA VAL A 192 14.68 -9.83 18.79
C VAL A 192 14.49 -8.32 18.77
N SER A 193 15.45 -7.62 18.19
CA SER A 193 15.34 -6.18 17.94
C SER A 193 14.50 -5.91 16.68
N GLY A 194 13.66 -4.87 16.71
CA GLY A 194 12.93 -4.38 15.54
C GLY A 194 11.51 -4.96 15.37
N SER A 195 11.08 -5.89 16.22
CA SER A 195 9.68 -6.35 16.33
C SER A 195 8.91 -5.60 17.43
N ASP A 196 9.62 -5.19 18.48
CA ASP A 196 9.02 -4.51 19.62
C ASP A 196 8.45 -3.14 19.28
N ARG A 197 7.29 -2.83 19.84
CA ARG A 197 6.64 -1.52 19.70
C ARG A 197 6.59 -0.84 21.06
N PRO A 198 6.57 0.50 21.11
CA PRO A 198 6.27 1.22 22.34
C PRO A 198 4.93 0.77 22.94
N VAL A 199 4.84 0.79 24.26
CA VAL A 199 3.61 0.50 24.99
C VAL A 199 2.49 1.41 24.49
N GLY A 200 1.30 0.82 24.25
CA GLY A 200 0.13 1.55 23.74
C GLY A 200 0.13 1.80 22.23
N ILE A 201 1.21 1.48 21.51
CA ILE A 201 1.26 1.57 20.06
C ILE A 201 0.93 0.22 19.43
N THR A 202 -0.19 0.16 18.71
CA THR A 202 -0.61 -1.03 17.99
C THR A 202 0.20 -1.23 16.71
N ARG A 203 0.26 -2.48 16.24
CA ARG A 203 1.00 -2.84 15.03
C ARG A 203 0.45 -2.11 13.80
N ASN A 204 1.33 -1.64 12.92
CA ASN A 204 0.96 -0.94 11.67
C ASN A 204 0.03 0.27 11.86
N SER A 205 0.15 0.93 13.02
CA SER A 205 -0.60 2.14 13.36
C SER A 205 -0.15 3.38 12.59
N GLY A 206 1.11 3.42 12.14
CA GLY A 206 1.66 4.48 11.30
C GLY A 206 1.01 4.51 9.91
N LYS A 207 0.93 5.72 9.33
CA LYS A 207 0.41 5.95 7.97
C LYS A 207 1.27 6.96 7.22
N THR A 208 1.61 6.67 5.96
CA THR A 208 2.16 7.71 5.08
C THR A 208 1.09 8.74 4.69
N PRO A 209 1.46 9.88 4.08
CA PRO A 209 0.48 10.78 3.48
C PRO A 209 -0.36 10.08 2.41
N LYS A 210 -1.54 10.65 2.12
CA LYS A 210 -2.37 10.20 1.00
C LYS A 210 -1.60 10.39 -0.31
N GLN A 211 -1.76 9.45 -1.23
CA GLN A 211 -1.08 9.44 -2.51
C GLN A 211 -2.05 9.87 -3.62
N PHE A 212 -1.58 10.73 -4.53
CA PHE A 212 -2.35 11.20 -5.67
C PHE A 212 -1.44 11.28 -6.89
N ASN A 213 -1.91 10.75 -8.02
CA ASN A 213 -1.19 10.86 -9.28
C ASN A 213 -2.17 11.02 -10.45
N VAL A 214 -1.79 11.84 -11.42
CA VAL A 214 -2.52 12.01 -12.67
C VAL A 214 -1.54 11.96 -13.82
N ASP A 215 -1.79 11.04 -14.74
CA ASP A 215 -1.05 10.89 -15.98
C ASP A 215 -1.93 11.31 -17.15
N LEU A 216 -1.31 11.95 -18.15
CA LEU A 216 -1.99 12.47 -19.33
C LEU A 216 -1.25 12.05 -20.59
N ARG A 217 -1.97 11.45 -21.53
CA ARG A 217 -1.52 11.25 -22.91
C ARG A 217 -2.33 12.15 -23.83
N TYR A 218 -1.64 12.86 -24.72
CA TYR A 218 -2.27 13.54 -25.86
C TYR A 218 -1.70 12.97 -27.15
N SER A 219 -2.58 12.66 -28.10
CA SER A 219 -2.22 12.16 -29.43
C SER A 219 -2.93 12.98 -30.49
N ARG A 220 -2.16 13.46 -31.48
CA ARG A 220 -2.67 14.11 -32.67
C ARG A 220 -2.45 13.21 -33.87
N PHE A 221 -3.47 13.10 -34.70
CA PHE A 221 -3.42 12.36 -35.94
C PHE A 221 -3.34 13.31 -37.13
N VAL A 222 -2.38 13.08 -38.01
CA VAL A 222 -2.21 13.80 -39.27
C VAL A 222 -2.48 12.78 -40.38
N ASN A 223 -3.58 12.95 -41.10
CA ASN A 223 -3.96 12.06 -42.18
C ASN A 223 -3.41 12.64 -43.49
N PHE A 224 -2.54 11.90 -44.19
CA PHE A 224 -2.02 12.33 -45.50
C PHE A 224 -2.97 11.88 -46.61
N ASN A 225 -3.43 10.64 -46.54
CA ASN A 225 -4.48 10.07 -47.39
C ASN A 225 -5.17 8.90 -46.64
N GLU A 226 -5.96 8.08 -47.34
CA GLU A 226 -6.68 6.95 -46.75
C GLU A 226 -5.76 5.83 -46.23
N ARG A 227 -4.53 5.75 -46.76
CA ARG A 227 -3.55 4.70 -46.43
C ARG A 227 -2.51 5.15 -45.42
N PHE A 228 -2.07 6.41 -45.50
CA PHE A 228 -0.96 6.92 -44.70
C PHE A 228 -1.42 7.92 -43.65
N LYS A 229 -1.05 7.63 -42.39
CA LYS A 229 -1.39 8.43 -41.21
C LYS A 229 -0.21 8.52 -40.26
N LEU A 230 0.06 9.72 -39.73
CA LEU A 230 1.02 9.95 -38.67
C LEU A 230 0.29 10.23 -37.36
N GLU A 231 0.64 9.51 -36.30
CA GLU A 231 0.31 9.87 -34.93
C GLU A 231 1.52 10.55 -34.31
N VAL A 232 1.34 11.75 -33.77
CA VAL A 232 2.32 12.41 -32.88
C VAL A 232 1.70 12.43 -31.50
N PHE A 233 2.40 11.94 -30.48
CA PHE A 233 1.86 11.87 -29.14
C PHE A 233 2.87 12.31 -28.09
N GLY A 234 2.35 12.84 -26.99
CA GLY A 234 3.09 13.19 -25.80
C GLY A 234 2.44 12.58 -24.57
N GLU A 235 3.26 12.11 -23.63
CA GLU A 235 2.84 11.54 -22.36
C GLU A 235 3.47 12.33 -21.21
N PHE A 236 2.64 12.69 -20.24
CA PHE A 236 3.02 13.33 -19.00
C PHE A 236 2.70 12.35 -17.88
N VAL A 237 3.73 11.78 -17.28
CA VAL A 237 3.62 11.00 -16.04
C VAL A 237 3.75 11.97 -14.88
N ASN A 238 2.87 11.86 -13.89
CA ASN A 238 2.78 12.79 -12.77
C ASN A 238 2.63 14.26 -13.25
N LEU A 239 1.56 14.51 -14.02
CA LEU A 239 1.23 15.79 -14.65
C LEU A 239 1.33 16.98 -13.68
N PHE A 240 0.97 16.78 -12.41
CA PHE A 240 0.97 17.82 -11.39
C PHE A 240 2.25 17.88 -10.56
N ASN A 241 3.24 17.01 -10.81
CA ASN A 241 4.48 16.90 -10.03
C ASN A 241 4.21 16.74 -8.52
N ILE A 242 3.22 15.92 -8.18
CA ILE A 242 2.86 15.62 -6.80
C ILE A 242 3.90 14.65 -6.23
N ASN A 243 4.45 14.99 -5.07
CA ASN A 243 5.36 14.11 -4.34
C ASN A 243 4.55 13.09 -3.51
N SER A 244 4.34 11.90 -4.07
CA SER A 244 3.59 10.82 -3.41
C SER A 244 4.54 9.90 -2.65
N ILE A 245 4.60 10.08 -1.33
CA ILE A 245 5.42 9.26 -0.41
C ILE A 245 4.69 7.95 -0.09
N PHE A 246 5.33 6.81 -0.37
CA PHE A 246 4.77 5.48 -0.09
C PHE A 246 5.53 4.71 1.00
N GLN A 247 6.73 5.17 1.41
CA GLN A 247 7.52 4.49 2.42
C GLN A 247 8.39 5.47 3.25
N PHE A 248 8.63 5.11 4.51
CA PHE A 248 9.64 5.74 5.37
C PHE A 248 10.71 4.72 5.78
N ASN A 249 11.97 5.13 5.78
CA ASN A 249 13.10 4.22 6.02
C ASN A 249 13.53 4.11 7.50
N ASN A 250 13.12 5.04 8.37
CA ASN A 250 13.43 4.99 9.81
C ASN A 250 12.15 5.07 10.67
N LEU A 251 11.70 3.90 11.10
CA LEU A 251 10.46 3.73 11.87
C LEU A 251 10.69 3.58 13.37
N ALA A 252 11.95 3.48 13.81
CA ALA A 252 12.30 3.22 15.20
C ALA A 252 12.17 4.48 16.06
N VAL A 253 11.62 4.38 17.26
CA VAL A 253 11.44 5.50 18.20
C VAL A 253 12.06 5.18 19.56
N PRO A 254 12.64 6.17 20.25
CA PRO A 254 13.24 5.94 21.56
C PRO A 254 12.15 5.66 22.60
N THR A 255 12.40 4.67 23.44
CA THR A 255 11.55 4.31 24.57
C THR A 255 12.38 4.17 25.84
N ASP A 256 11.75 4.37 26.99
CA ASP A 256 12.35 4.09 28.29
C ASP A 256 12.38 2.56 28.56
N ALA A 257 12.95 2.16 29.69
CA ALA A 257 13.03 0.76 30.10
C ALA A 257 11.65 0.13 30.41
N ALA A 258 10.61 0.95 30.63
CA ALA A 258 9.24 0.50 30.82
C ALA A 258 8.45 0.44 29.49
N GLY A 259 9.11 0.72 28.36
CA GLY A 259 8.52 0.70 27.02
C GLY A 259 7.71 1.93 26.66
N ASN A 260 7.71 2.97 27.48
CA ASN A 260 7.01 4.22 27.18
C ASN A 260 7.83 5.05 26.19
N LEU A 261 7.15 5.79 25.32
CA LEU A 261 7.79 6.73 24.40
C LEU A 261 8.56 7.82 25.16
N ILE A 262 9.82 8.04 24.77
CA ILE A 262 10.58 9.20 25.23
C ILE A 262 10.24 10.37 24.31
N GLY A 263 9.28 11.20 24.75
CA GLY A 263 8.76 12.34 23.99
C GLY A 263 7.58 11.98 23.10
N THR A 264 7.16 12.92 22.25
CA THR A 264 6.06 12.70 21.30
C THR A 264 6.52 11.88 20.09
N LEU A 265 5.57 11.20 19.44
CA LEU A 265 5.87 10.56 18.15
C LEU A 265 6.38 11.63 17.16
N PRO A 266 7.51 11.37 16.48
CA PRO A 266 8.06 12.33 15.54
C PRO A 266 7.19 12.45 14.29
N ASP A 267 7.31 13.58 13.59
CA ASP A 267 6.86 13.62 12.20
C ASP A 267 7.79 12.77 11.34
N PHE A 268 7.31 11.59 10.94
CA PHE A 268 8.09 10.65 10.15
C PHE A 268 8.52 11.23 8.78
N ARG A 269 7.83 12.26 8.27
CA ARG A 269 8.18 12.95 7.01
C ARG A 269 9.45 13.76 7.11
N THR A 270 9.70 14.38 8.27
CA THR A 270 10.88 15.22 8.49
C THR A 270 12.05 14.42 9.02
N ARG A 271 11.75 13.34 9.75
CA ARG A 271 12.76 12.49 10.39
C ARG A 271 13.33 11.41 9.48
N SER A 272 12.50 10.85 8.60
CA SER A 272 12.90 9.70 7.76
C SER A 272 13.20 10.18 6.35
N ILE A 273 14.22 9.63 5.71
CA ILE A 273 14.40 9.77 4.26
C ILE A 273 13.22 9.03 3.61
N PRO A 274 12.22 9.72 3.05
CA PRO A 274 11.06 9.05 2.48
C PRO A 274 11.39 8.51 1.08
N THR A 275 10.72 7.45 0.69
CA THR A 275 10.71 6.99 -0.71
C THR A 275 9.40 7.43 -1.35
N SER A 276 9.51 8.03 -2.53
CA SER A 276 8.39 8.60 -3.27
C SER A 276 8.27 7.98 -4.66
N LEU A 277 7.07 8.06 -5.22
CA LEU A 277 6.86 7.81 -6.64
C LEU A 277 7.63 8.82 -7.51
N ASP A 278 7.82 8.47 -8.77
CA ASP A 278 8.56 9.28 -9.74
C ASP A 278 8.01 10.72 -9.83
N SER A 279 8.94 11.66 -10.02
CA SER A 279 8.61 13.05 -10.33
C SER A 279 8.03 13.16 -11.74
N ARG A 280 7.60 14.37 -12.12
CA ARG A 280 7.05 14.61 -13.46
C ARG A 280 8.03 14.17 -14.54
N GLN A 281 7.56 13.30 -15.43
CA GLN A 281 8.28 12.89 -16.63
C GLN A 281 7.48 13.26 -17.88
N PHE A 282 8.19 13.55 -18.96
CA PHE A 282 7.59 13.81 -20.27
C PHE A 282 8.23 12.91 -21.32
N GLN A 283 7.39 12.30 -22.16
CA GLN A 283 7.81 11.48 -23.28
C GLN A 283 7.11 11.96 -24.55
N LEU A 284 7.83 11.95 -25.66
CA LEU A 284 7.30 12.27 -26.99
C LEU A 284 7.54 11.08 -27.91
N GLY A 285 6.54 10.74 -28.71
CA GLY A 285 6.65 9.69 -29.71
C GLY A 285 5.89 10.02 -30.98
N PHE A 286 6.25 9.30 -32.04
CA PHE A 286 5.53 9.34 -33.29
C PHE A 286 5.36 7.92 -33.84
N LYS A 287 4.24 7.70 -34.54
CA LYS A 287 3.91 6.41 -35.16
C LYS A 287 3.39 6.66 -36.56
N PHE A 288 4.05 6.09 -37.56
CA PHE A 288 3.58 6.09 -38.93
C PHE A 288 2.75 4.83 -39.19
N ILE A 289 1.59 4.99 -39.83
CA ILE A 289 0.60 3.96 -40.12
C ILE A 289 0.42 3.95 -41.65
N PHE A 290 0.52 2.77 -42.27
CA PHE A 290 0.58 2.57 -43.73
C PHE A 290 -0.24 1.36 -44.20
#